data_AF-A0A351TL59-F1
#
_entry.id   AF-A0A351TL59-F1
#
_cell.length_a   1.000
_cell.length_b   1.000
_cell.length_c   1.000
_cell.angle_alpha   90.00
_cell.angle_beta   90.00
_cell.angle_gamma   90.00
#
_symmetry.space_group_name_H-M   'P 1'
#
loop_
_entity.id
_entity.type
_entity.pdbx_description
1 polymer ?
#
loop_
_entity_poly.entity_id
_entity_poly.type
_entity_poly.pdbx_seq_one_letter_code
_entity_poly.pdbx_strand_id
1 'polypeptide(L)'
;QPDLNWENPALRNEIYSMIRWWMEKGVGGFRLDVIDQIAKEPDRKITNNGPRLHEFIRELSRETFQHGDLVTVGEAWGANPEIAKQFSNPDGSELSMVFQFEH
;
A
#
# COMPACT_ATOMS: atom_id res chain seq x y z
N GLN A 1 -8.62 -11.60 -12.48
CA GLN A 1 -8.23 -12.16 -11.18
C GLN A 1 -9.27 -11.67 -10.17
N PRO A 2 -9.79 -12.51 -9.24
CA PRO A 2 -10.75 -12.05 -8.23
C PRO A 2 -10.05 -11.11 -7.23
N ASP A 3 -10.72 -10.03 -6.86
CA ASP A 3 -10.16 -9.04 -5.94
C ASP A 3 -10.27 -9.47 -4.48
N LEU A 4 -9.27 -9.07 -3.69
CA LEU A 4 -9.26 -9.26 -2.25
C LEU A 4 -10.04 -8.14 -1.57
N ASN A 5 -10.79 -8.49 -0.53
CA ASN A 5 -11.56 -7.53 0.25
C ASN A 5 -10.72 -6.97 1.42
N TRP A 6 -10.16 -5.77 1.25
CA TRP A 6 -9.36 -5.11 2.29
C TRP A 6 -10.17 -4.57 3.46
N GLU A 7 -11.50 -4.45 3.33
CA GLU A 7 -12.37 -4.15 4.47
C GLU A 7 -12.35 -5.27 5.51
N ASN A 8 -12.05 -6.50 5.10
CA ASN A 8 -11.95 -7.63 6.01
C ASN A 8 -10.61 -7.61 6.78
N PRO A 9 -10.61 -7.37 8.11
CA PRO A 9 -9.38 -7.35 8.88
C PRO A 9 -8.65 -8.70 8.89
N ALA A 10 -9.37 -9.83 8.77
CA ALA A 10 -8.73 -11.14 8.68
C ALA A 10 -7.86 -11.24 7.42
N LEU A 11 -8.35 -10.72 6.28
CA LEU A 11 -7.58 -10.65 5.04
C LEU A 11 -6.29 -9.85 5.26
N ARG A 12 -6.41 -8.64 5.82
CA ARG A 12 -5.27 -7.75 6.02
C ARG A 12 -4.20 -8.40 6.92
N ASN A 13 -4.62 -9.06 7.99
CA ASN A 13 -3.72 -9.80 8.88
C ASN A 13 -2.97 -10.93 8.16
N GLU A 14 -3.62 -11.65 7.24
CA GLU A 14 -2.96 -12.68 6.42
C GLU A 14 -1.91 -12.05 5.48
N ILE A 15 -2.23 -10.90 4.86
CA ILE A 15 -1.28 -10.15 4.03
C ILE A 15 -0.07 -9.70 4.85
N TYR A 16 -0.29 -9.16 6.05
CA TYR A 16 0.81 -8.70 6.91
C TYR A 16 1.70 -9.85 7.35
N SER A 17 1.11 -11.00 7.66
CA SER A 17 1.84 -12.21 8.01
C SER A 17 2.69 -12.73 6.84
N MET A 18 2.15 -12.72 5.62
CA MET A 18 2.89 -13.07 4.41
C MET A 18 4.06 -12.10 4.15
N ILE A 19 3.85 -10.79 4.33
CA ILE A 19 4.91 -9.79 4.16
C ILE A 19 6.01 -10.01 5.21
N ARG A 20 5.67 -10.16 6.49
CA ARG A 20 6.65 -10.44 7.55
C ARG A 20 7.44 -11.73 7.29
N TRP A 21 6.79 -12.77 6.77
CA TRP A 21 7.47 -13.99 6.39
C TRP A 21 8.55 -13.74 5.33
N TRP A 22 8.29 -12.90 4.32
CA TRP A 22 9.32 -12.50 3.35
C TRP A 22 10.41 -11.62 3.97
N MET A 23 10.06 -10.73 4.90
CA MET A 23 11.03 -9.93 5.64
C MET A 23 12.01 -10.82 6.42
N GLU A 24 11.52 -11.88 7.07
CA GLU A 24 12.36 -12.87 7.77
C GLU A 24 13.33 -13.61 6.83
N LYS A 25 13.04 -13.66 5.52
CA LYS A 25 13.95 -14.21 4.50
C LYS A 25 15.00 -13.22 4.02
N GLY A 26 14.96 -11.97 4.47
CA GLY A 26 15.95 -10.95 4.13
C GLY A 26 15.72 -10.29 2.77
N VAL A 27 14.47 -10.16 2.31
CA VAL A 27 14.17 -9.32 1.15
C VAL A 27 14.54 -7.86 1.44
N GLY A 28 15.06 -7.13 0.45
CA GLY A 28 15.46 -5.72 0.61
C GLY A 28 14.31 -4.71 0.42
N GLY A 29 13.11 -5.17 0.06
CA GLY A 29 12.00 -4.27 -0.22
C GLY A 29 10.80 -4.93 -0.89
N PHE A 30 9.75 -4.14 -1.09
CA PHE A 30 8.52 -4.54 -1.77
C PHE A 30 8.13 -3.55 -2.85
N ARG A 31 7.79 -4.08 -4.02
CA ARG A 31 7.06 -3.34 -5.06
C ARG A 31 5.61 -3.76 -4.98
N LEU A 32 4.74 -2.82 -4.63
CA LEU A 32 3.30 -3.06 -4.42
C LEU A 32 2.55 -2.73 -5.71
N ASP A 33 2.08 -3.79 -6.39
CA ASP A 33 1.28 -3.70 -7.62
C ASP A 33 -0.08 -3.07 -7.33
N VAL A 34 -0.50 -2.12 -8.19
CA VAL A 34 -1.80 -1.43 -8.13
C VAL A 34 -2.28 -1.06 -6.72
N ILE A 35 -1.36 -0.59 -5.87
CA ILE A 35 -1.64 -0.40 -4.44
C ILE A 35 -2.69 0.68 -4.18
N ASP A 36 -2.89 1.59 -5.14
CA ASP A 36 -3.91 2.64 -5.06
C ASP A 36 -5.36 2.13 -5.20
N GLN A 37 -5.57 0.83 -5.46
CA GLN A 37 -6.89 0.21 -5.63
C GLN A 37 -7.38 -0.58 -4.42
N ILE A 38 -6.59 -0.72 -3.36
CA ILE A 38 -6.94 -1.59 -2.22
C ILE A 38 -8.16 -1.09 -1.43
N ALA A 39 -8.49 0.21 -1.52
CA ALA A 39 -9.61 0.83 -0.81
C ALA A 39 -10.80 1.18 -1.73
N LYS A 40 -10.97 0.46 -2.85
CA LYS A 40 -12.05 0.71 -3.82
C LYS A 40 -13.45 0.56 -3.23
N GLU A 41 -14.39 1.36 -3.75
CA GLU A 41 -15.82 1.30 -3.46
C GLU A 41 -16.61 1.09 -4.76
N PRO A 42 -16.82 -0.17 -5.20
CA PRO A 42 -17.40 -0.49 -6.51
C PRO A 42 -18.80 0.09 -6.72
N ASP A 43 -19.65 0.07 -5.69
CA ASP A 43 -21.02 0.59 -5.75
C ASP A 43 -21.07 2.11 -6.02
N ARG A 44 -20.01 2.83 -5.63
CA ARG A 44 -19.85 4.27 -5.89
C ARG A 44 -18.96 4.56 -7.10
N LYS A 45 -18.55 3.52 -7.84
CA LYS A 45 -17.64 3.59 -8.99
C LYS A 45 -16.28 4.22 -8.65
N ILE A 46 -15.80 4.04 -7.42
CA ILE A 46 -14.47 4.48 -6.98
C ILE A 46 -13.53 3.29 -7.10
N THR A 47 -12.52 3.39 -7.97
CA THR A 47 -11.51 2.34 -8.18
C THR A 47 -10.17 2.70 -7.53
N ASN A 48 -9.62 3.86 -7.85
CA ASN A 48 -8.33 4.33 -7.34
C ASN A 48 -8.54 5.37 -6.25
N ASN A 49 -7.58 5.52 -5.33
CA ASN A 49 -7.59 6.56 -4.28
C ASN A 49 -8.88 6.55 -3.45
N GLY A 50 -9.35 5.36 -3.09
CA GLY A 50 -10.49 5.22 -2.19
C GLY A 50 -10.24 5.92 -0.85
N PRO A 51 -11.29 6.36 -0.14
CA PRO A 51 -11.15 7.24 1.02
C PRO A 51 -10.38 6.62 2.19
N ARG A 52 -10.30 5.30 2.26
CA ARG A 52 -9.56 4.56 3.29
C ARG A 52 -8.17 4.10 2.84
N LEU A 53 -7.72 4.52 1.66
CA LEU A 53 -6.45 4.06 1.09
C LEU A 53 -5.27 4.31 2.02
N HIS A 54 -5.08 5.57 2.41
CA HIS A 54 -3.97 5.95 3.30
C HIS A 54 -4.14 5.37 4.72
N GLU A 55 -5.36 5.08 5.17
CA GLU A 55 -5.58 4.34 6.42
C GLU A 55 -5.00 2.92 6.32
N PHE A 56 -5.33 2.20 5.25
CA PHE A 56 -4.84 0.83 5.04
C PHE A 56 -3.33 0.77 4.78
N ILE A 57 -2.75 1.74 4.08
CA ILE A 57 -1.30 1.77 3.84
C ILE A 57 -0.56 2.09 5.15
N ARG A 58 -1.05 3.02 5.96
CA ARG A 58 -0.46 3.31 7.28
C ARG A 58 -0.56 2.13 8.23
N GLU A 59 -1.68 1.41 8.21
CA GLU A 59 -1.80 0.14 8.95
C GLU A 59 -0.80 -0.89 8.43
N LEU A 60 -0.75 -1.11 7.11
CA LEU A 60 0.20 -2.03 6.51
C LEU A 60 1.66 -1.71 6.90
N SER A 61 2.07 -0.45 6.79
CA SER A 61 3.44 -0.01 7.12
C SER A 61 3.76 -0.23 8.59
N ARG A 62 2.83 0.16 9.48
CA ARG A 62 2.98 -0.04 10.94
C ARG A 62 3.11 -1.50 11.32
N GLU A 63 2.34 -2.40 10.70
CA GLU A 63 2.34 -3.83 11.02
C GLU A 63 3.48 -4.61 10.32
N THR A 64 4.21 -3.97 9.39
CA THR A 64 5.24 -4.61 8.56
C THR A 64 6.48 -3.74 8.35
N PHE A 65 6.45 -2.80 7.39
CA PHE A 65 7.62 -2.11 6.85
C PHE A 65 8.40 -1.31 7.89
N GLN A 66 7.75 -0.73 8.90
CA GLN A 66 8.41 0.00 9.98
C GLN A 66 9.29 -0.88 10.89
N HIS A 67 9.21 -2.20 10.75
CA HIS A 67 10.04 -3.15 11.50
C HIS A 67 11.30 -3.59 10.75
N GLY A 68 11.60 -3.01 9.58
CA GLY A 68 12.78 -3.33 8.80
C GLY A 68 13.37 -2.10 8.09
N ASP A 69 14.61 -2.25 7.63
CA ASP A 69 15.25 -1.27 6.74
C ASP A 69 14.99 -1.72 5.29
N LEU A 70 13.87 -1.26 4.73
CA LEU A 70 13.32 -1.72 3.46
C LEU A 70 13.04 -0.55 2.53
N VAL A 71 13.18 -0.79 1.23
CA VAL A 71 12.65 0.12 0.21
C VAL A 71 11.26 -0.36 -0.22
N THR A 72 10.25 0.49 -0.08
CA THR A 72 8.89 0.20 -0.54
C THR A 72 8.48 1.14 -1.67
N VAL A 73 8.02 0.58 -2.77
CA VAL A 73 7.56 1.35 -3.94
C VAL A 73 6.16 0.92 -4.33
N GLY A 74 5.23 1.88 -4.34
CA GLY A 74 3.85 1.66 -4.76
C GLY A 74 3.63 2.01 -6.22
N GLU A 75 2.99 1.14 -6.99
CA GLU A 75 2.42 1.53 -8.27
C GLU A 75 1.07 2.22 -8.03
N ALA A 76 0.98 3.51 -8.35
CA ALA A 76 -0.19 4.34 -8.08
C ALA A 76 -0.59 5.12 -9.34
N TRP A 77 -1.52 4.57 -10.11
CA TRP A 77 -1.99 5.14 -11.37
C TRP A 77 -2.72 6.47 -11.17
N GLY A 78 -3.52 6.58 -10.10
CA GLY A 78 -4.29 7.78 -9.79
C GLY A 78 -3.52 8.84 -9.00
N ALA A 79 -2.22 8.68 -8.76
CA ALA A 79 -1.47 9.61 -7.92
C ALA A 79 -1.01 10.85 -8.70
N ASN A 80 -1.52 12.01 -8.29
CA ASN A 80 -0.95 13.31 -8.64
C ASN A 80 0.17 13.70 -7.66
N PRO A 81 0.90 14.81 -7.86
CA PRO A 81 1.99 15.22 -6.97
C PRO A 81 1.60 15.38 -5.49
N GLU A 82 0.39 15.85 -5.19
CA GLU A 82 -0.06 16.01 -3.80
C GLU A 82 -0.40 14.67 -3.13
N ILE A 83 -0.95 13.73 -3.90
CA ILE A 83 -1.19 12.36 -3.43
C ILE A 83 0.14 11.63 -3.26
N ALA A 84 1.07 11.76 -4.22
CA ALA A 84 2.40 11.16 -4.16
C ALA A 84 3.17 11.59 -2.90
N LYS A 85 3.08 12.87 -2.50
CA LYS A 85 3.66 13.36 -1.24
C LYS A 85 3.12 12.65 0.00
N GLN A 86 1.84 12.28 0.00
CA GLN A 86 1.24 11.54 1.13
C GLN A 86 1.79 10.12 1.19
N PHE A 87 1.81 9.43 0.04
CA PHE A 87 2.39 8.09 -0.06
C PHE A 87 3.86 8.05 0.36
N SER A 88 4.66 9.04 -0.05
CA SER A 88 6.12 9.04 0.10
C SER A 88 6.63 10.01 1.18
N ASN A 89 5.82 10.30 2.18
CA ASN A 89 6.27 11.13 3.31
C ASN A 89 7.45 10.41 4.01
N PRO A 90 8.60 11.08 4.23
CA PRO A 90 9.79 10.45 4.80
C PRO A 90 9.67 10.03 6.28
N ASP A 91 8.52 10.25 6.92
CA ASP A 91 8.26 9.78 8.29
C ASP A 91 8.09 8.25 8.41
N GLY A 92 8.11 7.53 7.30
CA GLY A 92 7.97 6.07 7.26
C GLY A 92 6.55 5.58 7.56
N SER A 93 5.56 6.48 7.60
CA SER A 93 4.16 6.12 7.86
C SER A 93 3.56 5.31 6.72
N GLU A 94 4.02 5.47 5.49
CA GLU A 94 3.47 4.83 4.30
C GLU A 94 4.56 4.12 3.47
N LEU A 95 4.91 4.64 2.29
CA LEU A 95 5.85 4.02 1.36
C LEU A 95 7.12 4.88 1.19
N SER A 96 8.22 4.30 0.70
CA SER A 96 9.42 5.09 0.39
C SER A 96 9.23 5.96 -0.86
N MET A 97 8.47 5.49 -1.85
CA MET A 97 8.23 6.18 -3.12
C MET A 97 7.03 5.59 -3.88
N VAL A 98 6.62 6.26 -4.98
CA VAL A 98 5.59 5.77 -5.90
C VAL A 98 6.03 5.82 -7.36
N PHE A 99 5.56 4.87 -8.16
CA PHE A 99 5.47 5.00 -9.61
C PHE A 99 4.14 5.65 -9.96
N GLN A 100 4.22 6.83 -10.55
CA GLN A 100 3.07 7.60 -11.04
C GLN A 100 3.10 7.59 -12.58
N PHE A 101 1.92 7.64 -13.21
CA PHE A 101 1.77 7.58 -14.68
C PHE A 101 0.99 8.77 -15.25
N GLU A 102 0.68 9.77 -14.42
CA GLU A 102 0.11 11.05 -14.86
C GLU A 102 1.16 11.82 -15.69
N HIS A 103 0.69 12.53 -16.71
CA HIS A 103 1.52 13.32 -17.65
C HIS A 103 1.44 14.80 -17.31
#